data_AF-G5GHX6-F1
#
_entry.id   AF-G5GHX6-F1
#
_cell.length_a   1.000
_cell.length_b   1.000
_cell.length_c   1.000
_cell.angle_alpha   90.00
_cell.angle_beta   90.00
_cell.angle_gamma   90.00
#
_symmetry.space_group_name_H-M   'P 1'
#
loop_
_entity.id
_entity.type
_entity.pdbx_description
1 polymer ?
#
loop_
_entity_poly.entity_id
_entity_poly.type
_entity_poly.pdbx_seq_one_letter_code
_entity_poly.pdbx_strand_id
1 'polypeptide(L)'
;MSEKRRDNKNRIFRTGESQRKDGKYAYKYINNLGKIQFVYAWKLVPTDRTPNGKKDDISLREKIVQIEKDLNDNINPIGGQMTVKELYERHIKYKSNVRLGTNTVRRHLMKTLEQDKLGGLSIDKVKVSDAKDWVLRMKEKGYAYGTIKNYRRSLLACFYTAVREDYVRKNPFSFDFSTVIEDTTIKKQALTKEQEESLLTFIRKDTVYKKYHDDIVVLLGTGLRISELCGLTLNDIDFENRLINIDHQLLACGKKYIAPPKTKNGIRQYL
;
A
#
# COMPACT_ATOMS: atom_id res chain seq x y z
N MET A 1 54.88 -1.38 -19.83
CA MET A 1 54.05 -1.48 -18.61
C MET A 1 53.23 -0.20 -18.49
N SER A 2 51.90 -0.27 -18.38
CA SER A 2 51.09 0.94 -18.23
C SER A 2 51.36 1.59 -16.87
N GLU A 3 51.70 2.87 -16.88
CA GLU A 3 51.96 3.64 -15.68
C GLU A 3 50.69 3.70 -14.83
N LYS A 4 50.74 3.16 -13.61
CA LYS A 4 49.58 3.12 -12.72
C LYS A 4 49.33 4.53 -12.17
N ARG A 5 48.15 5.08 -12.43
CA ARG A 5 47.72 6.40 -11.90
C ARG A 5 47.67 6.36 -10.37
N ARG A 6 48.21 7.38 -9.70
CA ARG A 6 48.31 7.49 -8.24
C ARG A 6 47.79 8.83 -7.73
N ASP A 7 47.39 8.87 -6.46
CA ASP A 7 47.02 10.11 -5.78
C ASP A 7 48.23 10.88 -5.23
N ASN A 8 47.99 12.07 -4.70
CA ASN A 8 49.02 12.91 -4.06
C ASN A 8 49.68 12.25 -2.83
N LYS A 9 49.15 11.14 -2.32
CA LYS A 9 49.71 10.32 -1.23
C LYS A 9 50.34 9.01 -1.75
N ASN A 10 50.63 8.93 -3.05
CA ASN A 10 51.27 7.80 -3.74
C ASN A 10 50.46 6.48 -3.75
N ARG A 11 49.15 6.54 -3.47
CA ARG A 11 48.23 5.37 -3.49
C ARG A 11 47.69 5.15 -4.90
N ILE A 12 47.60 3.90 -5.32
CA ILE A 12 47.15 3.52 -6.67
C ILE A 12 45.63 3.69 -6.81
N PHE A 13 45.20 4.35 -7.88
CA PHE A 13 43.78 4.44 -8.25
C PHE A 13 43.28 3.15 -8.88
N ARG A 14 42.07 2.74 -8.48
CA ARG A 14 41.30 1.69 -9.14
C ARG A 14 40.65 2.21 -10.42
N THR A 15 40.12 1.31 -11.23
CA THR A 15 39.36 1.67 -12.45
C THR A 15 38.23 2.65 -12.09
N GLY A 16 38.09 3.73 -12.86
CA GLY A 16 37.10 4.78 -12.61
C GLY A 16 37.49 5.82 -11.54
N GLU A 17 38.48 5.55 -10.67
CA GLU A 17 38.97 6.51 -9.68
C GLU A 17 39.88 7.58 -10.30
N SER A 18 39.83 8.79 -9.74
CA SER A 18 40.70 9.93 -10.07
C SER A 18 40.69 10.95 -8.92
N GLN A 19 41.66 11.87 -8.93
CA GLN A 19 41.71 13.02 -8.02
C GLN A 19 41.68 14.32 -8.82
N ARG A 20 40.82 15.25 -8.40
CA ARG A 20 40.67 16.58 -9.01
C ARG A 20 41.77 17.53 -8.49
N LYS A 21 41.96 18.64 -9.19
CA LYS A 21 42.92 19.69 -8.82
C LYS A 21 42.67 20.29 -7.43
N ASP A 22 41.42 20.30 -6.97
CA ASP A 22 41.02 20.78 -5.63
C ASP A 22 41.28 19.76 -4.51
N GLY A 23 41.86 18.60 -4.84
CA GLY A 23 42.15 17.51 -3.90
C GLY A 23 40.99 16.54 -3.69
N LYS A 24 39.79 16.81 -4.24
CA LYS A 24 38.62 15.94 -4.11
C LYS A 24 38.75 14.70 -4.99
N TYR A 25 38.45 13.54 -4.45
CA TYR A 25 38.42 12.30 -5.23
C TYR A 25 37.11 12.19 -6.01
N ALA A 26 37.20 11.60 -7.19
CA ALA A 26 36.09 11.36 -8.10
C ALA A 26 36.11 9.92 -8.60
N TYR A 27 34.93 9.30 -8.69
CA TYR A 27 34.75 8.00 -9.32
C TYR A 27 33.73 8.11 -10.45
N LYS A 28 34.14 7.69 -11.64
CA LYS A 28 33.31 7.64 -12.86
C LYS A 28 32.79 6.22 -13.04
N TYR A 29 31.48 6.08 -13.22
CA TYR A 29 30.83 4.81 -13.52
C TYR A 29 29.69 4.99 -14.53
N ILE A 30 29.20 3.88 -15.07
CA ILE A 30 28.00 3.81 -15.91
C ILE A 30 26.89 3.22 -15.04
N ASN A 31 25.75 3.90 -14.94
CA ASN A 31 24.61 3.38 -14.19
C ASN A 31 23.83 2.32 -14.98
N ASN A 32 22.85 1.68 -14.35
CA ASN A 32 22.00 0.66 -14.98
C ASN A 32 21.16 1.19 -16.17
N LEU A 33 21.13 2.51 -16.39
CA LEU A 33 20.47 3.17 -17.52
C LEU A 33 21.46 3.52 -18.64
N GLY A 34 22.70 3.04 -18.58
CA GLY A 34 23.76 3.34 -19.55
C GLY A 34 24.32 4.78 -19.48
N LYS A 35 23.92 5.58 -18.49
CA LYS A 35 24.38 6.97 -18.34
C LYS A 35 25.63 7.05 -17.47
N ILE A 36 26.59 7.88 -17.90
CA ILE A 36 27.80 8.17 -17.13
C ILE A 36 27.42 9.01 -15.90
N GLN A 37 27.90 8.59 -14.73
CA GLN A 37 27.72 9.27 -13.46
C GLN A 37 29.07 9.50 -12.78
N PHE A 38 29.12 10.52 -11.92
CA PHE A 38 30.28 10.84 -11.11
C PHE A 38 29.88 10.96 -9.65
N VAL A 39 30.63 10.29 -8.77
CA VAL A 39 30.53 10.48 -7.32
C VAL A 39 31.83 11.09 -6.80
N TYR A 40 31.72 11.92 -5.77
CA TYR A 40 32.84 12.64 -5.21
C TYR A 40 32.96 12.45 -3.70
N ALA A 41 34.19 12.46 -3.18
CA ALA A 41 34.47 12.43 -1.75
C ALA A 41 35.79 13.13 -1.44
N TRP A 42 35.92 13.68 -0.23
CA TRP A 42 37.17 14.29 0.24
C TRP A 42 38.19 13.26 0.75
N LYS A 43 37.72 12.06 1.09
CA LYS A 43 38.50 10.93 1.58
C LYS A 43 38.54 9.82 0.52
N LEU A 44 39.69 9.18 0.29
CA LEU A 44 39.78 8.03 -0.61
C LEU A 44 39.38 6.74 0.13
N VAL A 45 39.88 6.60 1.36
CA VAL A 45 39.60 5.47 2.28
C VAL A 45 39.03 5.99 3.61
N PRO A 46 38.36 5.14 4.41
CA PRO A 46 37.71 5.57 5.67
C PRO A 46 38.67 6.19 6.69
N THR A 47 39.95 5.77 6.66
CA THR A 47 41.01 6.23 7.56
C THR A 47 41.59 7.60 7.21
N ASP A 48 41.23 8.18 6.05
CA ASP A 48 41.65 9.54 5.71
C ASP A 48 40.93 10.57 6.59
N ARG A 49 41.59 11.68 6.91
CA ARG A 49 40.95 12.83 7.56
C ARG A 49 40.33 13.75 6.52
N THR A 50 39.14 14.25 6.81
CA THR A 50 38.49 15.27 5.98
C THR A 50 39.26 16.60 6.10
N PRO A 51 39.55 17.30 4.99
CA PRO A 51 40.24 18.58 5.01
C PRO A 51 39.49 19.63 5.86
N ASN A 52 40.25 20.52 6.51
CA ASN A 52 39.68 21.52 7.40
C ASN A 52 38.65 22.42 6.68
N GLY A 53 37.52 22.70 7.32
CA GLY A 53 36.43 23.49 6.74
C GLY A 53 35.58 22.78 5.67
N LYS A 54 35.77 21.47 5.43
CA LYS A 54 34.91 20.68 4.52
C LYS A 54 33.93 19.80 5.29
N LYS A 55 32.77 19.55 4.69
CA LYS A 55 31.75 18.64 5.25
C LYS A 55 32.28 17.21 5.25
N ASP A 56 32.25 16.58 6.43
CA ASP A 56 32.59 15.16 6.56
C ASP A 56 31.52 14.28 5.92
N ASP A 57 31.97 13.21 5.28
CA ASP A 57 31.16 12.28 4.49
C ASP A 57 31.90 10.94 4.41
N ILE A 58 31.24 9.87 3.97
CA ILE A 58 31.89 8.57 3.75
C ILE A 58 32.96 8.65 2.65
N SER A 59 33.96 7.78 2.72
CA SER A 59 35.07 7.77 1.77
C SER A 59 34.64 7.36 0.35
N LEU A 60 35.43 7.71 -0.66
CA LEU A 60 35.15 7.37 -2.05
C LEU A 60 34.97 5.86 -2.21
N ARG A 61 35.83 5.05 -1.60
CA ARG A 61 35.76 3.59 -1.72
C ARG A 61 34.54 2.99 -1.04
N GLU A 62 34.08 3.55 0.08
CA GLU A 62 32.80 3.13 0.67
C GLU A 62 31.62 3.47 -0.25
N LYS A 63 31.65 4.65 -0.89
CA LYS A 63 30.64 5.01 -1.91
C LYS A 63 30.69 4.08 -3.11
N ILE A 64 31.89 3.69 -3.58
CA ILE A 64 32.06 2.73 -4.68
C ILE A 64 31.44 1.39 -4.31
N VAL A 65 31.71 0.85 -3.11
CA VAL A 65 31.10 -0.41 -2.66
C VAL A 65 29.57 -0.33 -2.63
N GLN A 66 29.00 0.80 -2.20
CA GLN A 66 27.55 1.02 -2.25
C GLN A 66 27.03 1.04 -3.70
N ILE A 67 27.70 1.77 -4.60
CA ILE A 67 27.34 1.85 -6.01
C ILE A 67 27.44 0.49 -6.70
N GLU A 68 28.54 -0.24 -6.51
CA GLU A 68 28.72 -1.58 -7.10
C GLU A 68 27.63 -2.54 -6.63
N LYS A 69 27.22 -2.45 -5.35
CA LYS A 69 26.08 -3.20 -4.84
C LYS A 69 24.76 -2.78 -5.49
N ASP A 70 24.52 -1.48 -5.68
CA ASP A 70 23.33 -0.97 -6.35
C ASP A 70 23.29 -1.39 -7.84
N LEU A 71 24.43 -1.41 -8.52
CA LEU A 71 24.57 -1.87 -9.92
C LEU A 71 24.29 -3.37 -10.04
N ASN A 72 24.91 -4.18 -9.17
CA ASN A 72 24.70 -5.64 -9.15
C ASN A 72 23.24 -6.01 -8.84
N ASP A 73 22.57 -5.23 -7.98
CA ASP A 73 21.17 -5.43 -7.62
C ASP A 73 20.20 -4.84 -8.69
N ASN A 74 20.70 -4.36 -9.83
CA ASN A 74 19.92 -3.69 -10.90
C ASN A 74 19.03 -2.53 -10.42
N ILE A 75 19.38 -1.90 -9.29
CA ILE A 75 18.54 -0.85 -8.71
C ILE A 75 18.39 0.32 -9.68
N ASN A 76 17.16 0.74 -9.92
CA ASN A 76 16.85 1.93 -10.71
C ASN A 76 16.81 3.16 -9.79
N PRO A 77 17.89 3.97 -9.75
CA PRO A 77 17.97 5.12 -8.84
C PRO A 77 16.96 6.22 -9.17
N ILE A 78 16.44 6.28 -10.39
CA ILE A 78 15.40 7.26 -10.77
C ILE A 78 14.04 6.78 -10.25
N GLY A 79 13.75 5.49 -10.38
CA GLY A 79 12.51 4.90 -9.85
C GLY A 79 12.41 5.02 -8.33
N GLY A 80 13.52 4.84 -7.61
CA GLY A 80 13.55 4.97 -6.14
C GLY A 80 13.27 6.38 -5.60
N GLN A 81 13.42 7.42 -6.43
CA GLN A 81 13.22 8.82 -6.05
C GLN A 81 11.77 9.27 -5.98
N MET A 82 10.84 8.49 -6.55
CA MET A 82 9.41 8.81 -6.45
C MET A 82 8.93 8.71 -5.00
N THR A 83 7.92 9.48 -4.65
CA THR A 83 7.31 9.49 -3.33
C THR A 83 6.39 8.30 -3.12
N VAL A 84 6.07 7.99 -1.86
CA VAL A 84 5.07 6.95 -1.53
C VAL A 84 3.70 7.27 -2.13
N LYS A 85 3.31 8.56 -2.15
CA LYS A 85 2.07 9.01 -2.78
C LYS A 85 2.07 8.70 -4.28
N GLU A 86 3.13 9.07 -4.99
CA GLU A 86 3.26 8.83 -6.44
C GLU A 86 3.27 7.33 -6.76
N LEU A 87 3.95 6.52 -5.94
CA LEU A 87 3.91 5.05 -6.06
C LEU A 87 2.48 4.52 -5.91
N TYR A 88 1.73 5.03 -4.93
CA TYR A 88 0.33 4.64 -4.71
C TYR A 88 -0.57 5.07 -5.88
N GLU A 89 -0.37 6.29 -6.40
CA GLU A 89 -1.08 6.81 -7.56
C GLU A 89 -0.85 5.95 -8.81
N ARG A 90 0.40 5.58 -9.07
CA ARG A 90 0.75 4.68 -10.17
C ARG A 90 0.10 3.31 -9.99
N HIS A 91 0.07 2.78 -8.77
CA HIS A 91 -0.56 1.49 -8.47
C HIS A 91 -2.07 1.48 -8.75
N ILE A 92 -2.79 2.55 -8.37
CA ILE A 92 -4.24 2.63 -8.62
C ILE A 92 -4.54 2.84 -10.11
N LYS A 93 -3.68 3.56 -10.84
CA LYS A 93 -3.82 3.77 -12.29
C LYS A 93 -3.75 2.47 -13.07
N TYR A 94 -2.79 1.59 -12.74
CA TYR A 94 -2.67 0.28 -13.39
C TYR A 94 -3.79 -0.70 -13.02
N LYS A 95 -4.49 -0.46 -11.92
CA LYS A 95 -5.62 -1.27 -11.45
C LYS A 95 -6.93 -0.49 -11.53
N SER A 96 -7.15 0.23 -12.63
CA SER A 96 -8.31 1.11 -12.82
C SER A 96 -9.65 0.35 -12.91
N ASN A 97 -9.65 -0.90 -13.38
CA ASN A 97 -10.86 -1.72 -13.50
C ASN A 97 -11.33 -2.26 -12.13
N VAL A 98 -11.94 -1.38 -11.32
CA VAL A 98 -12.51 -1.71 -10.01
C VAL A 98 -13.88 -1.06 -9.82
N ARG A 99 -14.68 -1.63 -8.90
CA ARG A 99 -15.98 -1.08 -8.51
C ARG A 99 -15.85 0.28 -7.84
N LEU A 100 -16.90 1.10 -7.92
CA LEU A 100 -16.94 2.45 -7.33
C LEU A 100 -16.58 2.46 -5.83
N GLY A 101 -17.10 1.52 -5.05
CA GLY A 101 -16.77 1.41 -3.62
C GLY A 101 -15.26 1.21 -3.36
N THR A 102 -14.57 0.47 -4.23
CA THR A 102 -13.11 0.31 -4.15
C THR A 102 -12.39 1.63 -4.45
N ASN A 103 -12.89 2.44 -5.39
CA ASN A 103 -12.33 3.77 -5.67
C ASN A 103 -12.50 4.72 -4.48
N THR A 104 -13.62 4.66 -3.76
CA THR A 104 -13.82 5.44 -2.53
C THR A 104 -12.77 5.11 -1.47
N VAL A 105 -12.54 3.82 -1.20
CA VAL A 105 -11.51 3.39 -0.23
C VAL A 105 -10.11 3.83 -0.68
N ARG A 106 -9.78 3.71 -1.96
CA ARG A 106 -8.49 4.17 -2.51
C ARG A 106 -8.30 5.67 -2.36
N ARG A 107 -9.35 6.46 -2.60
CA ARG A 107 -9.33 7.91 -2.42
C ARG A 107 -9.08 8.30 -0.96
N HIS A 108 -9.69 7.59 -0.01
CA HIS A 108 -9.44 7.82 1.41
C HIS A 108 -7.98 7.56 1.78
N LEU A 109 -7.39 6.44 1.34
CA LEU A 109 -5.97 6.18 1.57
C LEU A 109 -5.08 7.24 0.90
N MET A 110 -5.39 7.67 -0.33
CA MET A 110 -4.65 8.74 -0.99
C MET A 110 -4.64 10.03 -0.14
N LYS A 111 -5.81 10.47 0.33
CA LYS A 111 -5.94 11.64 1.21
C LYS A 111 -5.16 11.46 2.52
N THR A 112 -5.19 10.26 3.10
CA THR A 112 -4.40 9.94 4.30
C THR A 112 -2.91 10.08 4.04
N LEU A 113 -2.41 9.64 2.88
CA LEU A 113 -1.00 9.80 2.49
C LEU A 113 -0.63 11.27 2.27
N GLU A 114 -1.50 12.05 1.63
CA GLU A 114 -1.29 13.50 1.42
C GLU A 114 -1.16 14.27 2.75
N GLN A 115 -1.83 13.79 3.80
CA GLN A 115 -1.86 14.41 5.13
C GLN A 115 -0.82 13.81 6.09
N ASP A 116 0.00 12.86 5.66
CA ASP A 116 1.02 12.22 6.50
C ASP A 116 2.41 12.38 5.89
N LYS A 117 3.42 12.60 6.73
CA LYS A 117 4.82 12.72 6.29
C LYS A 117 5.29 11.53 5.46
N LEU A 118 4.74 10.33 5.69
CA LEU A 118 5.05 9.14 4.88
C LEU A 118 4.77 9.37 3.39
N GLY A 119 3.68 10.06 3.03
CA GLY A 119 3.27 10.24 1.64
C GLY A 119 4.31 10.98 0.80
N GLY A 120 5.03 11.93 1.41
CA GLY A 120 6.07 12.72 0.75
C GLY A 120 7.48 12.12 0.83
N LEU A 121 7.68 10.99 1.50
CA LEU A 121 8.97 10.32 1.53
C LEU A 121 9.26 9.63 0.20
N SER A 122 10.50 9.77 -0.26
CA SER A 122 11.05 9.00 -1.37
C SER A 122 11.08 7.51 -1.02
N ILE A 123 10.64 6.64 -1.92
CA ILE A 123 10.43 5.21 -1.62
C ILE A 123 11.72 4.47 -1.28
N ASP A 124 12.87 4.90 -1.82
CA ASP A 124 14.21 4.39 -1.50
C ASP A 124 14.65 4.70 -0.06
N LYS A 125 14.07 5.72 0.58
CA LYS A 125 14.39 6.16 1.94
C LYS A 125 13.44 5.61 3.00
N VAL A 126 12.32 5.00 2.61
CA VAL A 126 11.34 4.46 3.56
C VAL A 126 11.89 3.22 4.23
N LYS A 127 12.08 3.30 5.56
CA LYS A 127 12.50 2.17 6.40
C LYS A 127 11.31 1.47 7.01
N VAL A 128 11.55 0.26 7.54
CA VAL A 128 10.56 -0.49 8.31
C VAL A 128 10.09 0.32 9.53
N SER A 129 10.98 1.09 10.18
CA SER A 129 10.61 1.99 11.29
C SER A 129 9.61 3.05 10.85
N ASP A 130 9.81 3.69 9.69
CA ASP A 130 8.89 4.71 9.19
C ASP A 130 7.48 4.14 8.93
N ALA A 131 7.42 2.90 8.42
CA ALA A 131 6.17 2.20 8.20
C ALA A 131 5.46 1.81 9.51
N LYS A 132 6.22 1.41 10.54
CA LYS A 132 5.67 1.15 11.89
C LYS A 132 5.17 2.45 12.54
N ASP A 133 5.95 3.52 12.46
CA ASP A 133 5.56 4.83 12.99
C ASP A 133 4.30 5.36 12.30
N TRP A 134 4.16 5.11 10.99
CA TRP A 134 2.92 5.44 10.26
C TRP A 134 1.71 4.67 10.81
N VAL A 135 1.85 3.37 11.08
CA VAL A 135 0.78 2.58 11.72
C VAL A 135 0.38 3.17 13.08
N LEU A 136 1.36 3.56 13.90
CA LEU A 136 1.11 4.19 15.21
C LEU A 136 0.40 5.54 15.07
N ARG A 137 0.85 6.42 14.17
CA ARG A 137 0.17 7.71 13.89
C ARG A 137 -1.26 7.52 13.41
N MET A 138 -1.52 6.47 12.63
CA MET A 138 -2.88 6.14 12.19
C MET A 138 -3.77 5.72 13.36
N LYS A 139 -3.23 4.95 14.32
CA LYS A 139 -3.93 4.59 15.55
C LYS A 139 -4.21 5.83 16.41
N GLU A 140 -3.23 6.71 16.60
CA GLU A 140 -3.37 7.97 17.35
C GLU A 140 -4.44 8.89 16.75
N LYS A 141 -4.56 8.90 15.41
CA LYS A 141 -5.64 9.62 14.69
C LYS A 141 -7.03 8.97 14.83
N GLY A 142 -7.16 7.87 15.58
CA GLY A 142 -8.43 7.20 15.85
C GLY A 142 -8.93 6.25 14.76
N TYR A 143 -8.08 5.83 13.82
CA TYR A 143 -8.50 4.86 12.81
C TYR A 143 -8.69 3.47 13.43
N ALA A 144 -9.78 2.79 13.06
CA ALA A 144 -10.04 1.41 13.49
C ALA A 144 -8.95 0.44 12.99
N TYR A 145 -8.64 -0.59 13.78
CA TYR A 145 -7.63 -1.61 13.46
C TYR A 145 -7.80 -2.18 12.04
N GLY A 146 -9.02 -2.58 11.67
CA GLY A 146 -9.32 -3.11 10.34
C GLY A 146 -9.03 -2.13 9.20
N THR A 147 -9.23 -0.84 9.42
CA THR A 147 -8.93 0.20 8.43
C THR A 147 -7.42 0.34 8.23
N ILE A 148 -6.66 0.44 9.32
CA ILE A 148 -5.20 0.54 9.27
C ILE A 148 -4.60 -0.71 8.62
N LYS A 149 -5.09 -1.91 8.98
CA LYS A 149 -4.69 -3.19 8.39
C LYS A 149 -4.91 -3.21 6.87
N ASN A 150 -6.05 -2.73 6.40
CA ASN A 150 -6.38 -2.67 4.97
C ASN A 150 -5.53 -1.64 4.22
N TYR A 151 -5.26 -0.48 4.82
CA TYR A 151 -4.38 0.52 4.23
C TYR A 151 -2.95 0.02 4.13
N ARG A 152 -2.42 -0.56 5.21
CA ARG A 152 -1.12 -1.23 5.22
C ARG A 152 -1.03 -2.30 4.15
N ARG A 153 -2.06 -3.14 3.98
CA ARG A 153 -2.09 -4.18 2.93
C ARG A 153 -2.00 -3.57 1.53
N SER A 154 -2.60 -2.40 1.32
CA SER A 154 -2.52 -1.68 0.04
C SER A 154 -1.11 -1.15 -0.21
N LEU A 155 -0.49 -0.52 0.80
CA LEU A 155 0.89 -0.04 0.72
C LEU A 155 1.89 -1.19 0.52
N LEU A 156 1.70 -2.31 1.23
CA LEU A 156 2.47 -3.53 1.04
C LEU A 156 2.44 -3.99 -0.43
N ALA A 157 1.27 -4.02 -1.07
CA ALA A 157 1.15 -4.38 -2.48
C ALA A 157 1.83 -3.38 -3.42
N CYS A 158 1.83 -2.09 -3.08
CA CYS A 158 2.54 -1.06 -3.85
C CYS A 158 4.05 -1.26 -3.78
N PHE A 159 4.58 -1.46 -2.57
CA PHE A 159 6.02 -1.71 -2.39
C PHE A 159 6.48 -3.06 -2.96
N TYR A 160 5.62 -4.08 -3.05
CA TYR A 160 5.94 -5.29 -3.81
C TYR A 160 6.08 -5.02 -5.32
N THR A 161 5.31 -4.07 -5.85
CA THR A 161 5.46 -3.64 -7.24
C THR A 161 6.79 -2.89 -7.39
N ALA A 162 7.12 -2.00 -6.46
CA ALA A 162 8.40 -1.28 -6.46
C ALA A 162 9.62 -2.20 -6.34
N VAL A 163 9.53 -3.29 -5.55
CA VAL A 163 10.59 -4.31 -5.49
C VAL A 163 10.74 -5.04 -6.81
N ARG A 164 9.63 -5.41 -7.47
CA ARG A 164 9.66 -6.13 -8.76
C ARG A 164 10.23 -5.28 -9.90
N GLU A 165 10.06 -3.97 -9.81
CA GLU A 165 10.58 -3.00 -10.78
C GLU A 165 11.99 -2.52 -10.42
N ASP A 166 12.65 -3.16 -9.45
CA ASP A 166 13.99 -2.82 -8.95
C ASP A 166 14.13 -1.37 -8.46
N TYR A 167 13.04 -0.74 -8.00
CA TYR A 167 13.07 0.61 -7.42
C TYR A 167 13.57 0.59 -5.97
N VAL A 168 13.29 -0.50 -5.25
CA VAL A 168 13.69 -0.70 -3.86
C VAL A 168 14.08 -2.16 -3.61
N ARG A 169 15.07 -2.39 -2.74
CA ARG A 169 15.56 -3.74 -2.41
C ARG A 169 14.60 -4.57 -1.55
N LYS A 170 13.91 -3.89 -0.62
CA LYS A 170 13.10 -4.53 0.42
C LYS A 170 11.81 -3.77 0.59
N ASN A 171 10.74 -4.49 0.90
CA ASN A 171 9.45 -3.90 1.18
C ASN A 171 9.37 -3.48 2.66
N PRO A 172 9.29 -2.16 2.99
CA PRO A 172 9.27 -1.67 4.36
C PRO A 172 7.98 -2.04 5.11
N PHE A 173 6.92 -2.45 4.40
CA PHE A 173 5.67 -2.92 4.98
C PHE A 173 5.65 -4.43 5.26
N SER A 174 6.72 -5.16 4.94
CA SER A 174 6.83 -6.61 5.14
C SER A 174 7.25 -6.98 6.57
N PHE A 175 6.48 -6.53 7.54
CA PHE A 175 6.60 -6.90 8.95
C PHE A 175 5.30 -7.56 9.45
N ASP A 176 5.34 -8.19 10.62
CA ASP A 176 4.13 -8.67 11.28
C ASP A 176 3.36 -7.49 11.91
N PHE A 177 2.15 -7.24 11.41
CA PHE A 177 1.31 -6.14 11.87
C PHE A 177 0.91 -6.26 13.35
N SER A 178 0.78 -7.49 13.86
CA SER A 178 0.40 -7.76 15.25
C SER A 178 1.45 -7.26 16.25
N THR A 179 2.72 -7.17 15.81
CA THR A 179 3.83 -6.66 16.63
C THR A 179 3.83 -5.14 16.81
N VAL A 180 2.93 -4.42 16.12
CA VAL A 180 2.88 -2.95 16.15
C VAL A 180 1.65 -2.45 16.88
N ILE A 181 0.48 -3.05 16.60
CA ILE A 181 -0.77 -2.71 17.29
C ILE A 181 -1.59 -3.97 17.56
N GLU A 182 -2.24 -3.99 18.72
CA GLU A 182 -3.17 -5.05 19.12
C GLU A 182 -4.46 -5.02 18.30
N ASP A 183 -5.05 -6.20 18.07
CA ASP A 183 -6.33 -6.33 17.38
C ASP A 183 -7.48 -5.97 18.32
N THR A 184 -8.04 -4.78 18.13
CA THR A 184 -9.19 -4.28 18.89
C THR A 184 -10.53 -4.62 18.23
N THR A 185 -10.56 -5.56 17.28
CA THR A 185 -11.78 -5.90 16.54
C THR A 185 -12.71 -6.73 17.41
N ILE A 186 -13.91 -6.21 17.66
CA ILE A 186 -14.97 -6.96 18.34
C ILE A 186 -15.52 -8.00 17.36
N LYS A 187 -15.47 -9.28 17.76
CA LYS A 187 -16.09 -10.36 16.97
C LYS A 187 -17.60 -10.16 16.96
N LYS A 188 -18.20 -10.13 15.76
CA LYS A 188 -19.66 -10.11 15.61
C LYS A 188 -20.21 -11.46 16.02
N GLN A 189 -21.07 -11.48 17.03
CA GLN A 189 -21.83 -12.66 17.44
C GLN A 189 -23.08 -12.77 16.56
N ALA A 190 -23.37 -13.98 16.10
CA ALA A 190 -24.64 -14.27 15.43
C ALA A 190 -25.77 -14.23 16.46
N LEU A 191 -26.98 -13.87 16.02
CA LEU A 191 -28.16 -13.94 16.86
C LEU A 191 -28.46 -15.42 17.18
N THR A 192 -28.88 -15.69 18.41
CA THR A 192 -29.49 -16.99 18.74
C THR A 192 -30.93 -17.04 18.23
N LYS A 193 -31.52 -18.24 18.13
CA LYS A 193 -32.92 -18.39 17.70
C LYS A 193 -33.88 -17.60 18.60
N GLU A 194 -33.64 -17.63 19.90
CA GLU A 194 -34.45 -16.89 20.89
C GLU A 194 -34.32 -15.38 20.70
N GLN A 195 -33.12 -14.90 20.33
CA GLN A 195 -32.90 -13.49 20.01
C GLN A 195 -33.57 -13.08 18.70
N GLU A 196 -33.55 -13.95 17.67
CA GLU A 196 -34.26 -13.71 16.41
C GLU A 196 -35.78 -13.64 16.63
N GLU A 197 -36.36 -14.59 17.36
CA GLU A 197 -37.79 -14.60 17.71
C GLU A 197 -38.20 -13.36 18.52
N SER A 198 -37.37 -12.98 19.50
CA SER A 198 -37.57 -11.76 20.30
C SER A 198 -37.52 -10.51 19.43
N LEU A 199 -36.54 -10.41 18.52
CA LEU A 199 -36.40 -9.31 17.59
C LEU A 199 -37.62 -9.19 16.67
N LEU A 200 -38.05 -10.29 16.05
CA LEU A 200 -39.23 -10.31 15.17
C LEU A 200 -40.51 -9.95 15.93
N THR A 201 -40.67 -10.45 17.14
CA THR A 201 -41.82 -10.12 18.01
C THR A 201 -41.86 -8.64 18.36
N PHE A 202 -40.71 -8.04 18.69
CA PHE A 202 -40.60 -6.62 18.95
C PHE A 202 -40.97 -5.79 17.72
N ILE A 203 -40.34 -6.07 16.56
CA ILE A 203 -40.57 -5.31 15.33
C ILE A 203 -42.04 -5.36 14.93
N ARG A 204 -42.69 -6.54 15.03
CA ARG A 204 -44.10 -6.72 14.67
C ARG A 204 -45.06 -5.86 15.50
N LYS A 205 -44.75 -5.63 16.78
CA LYS A 205 -45.59 -4.86 17.71
C LYS A 205 -45.26 -3.37 17.71
N ASP A 206 -44.04 -3.00 17.34
CA ASP A 206 -43.58 -1.62 17.34
C ASP A 206 -44.28 -0.77 16.27
N THR A 207 -44.69 0.45 16.61
CA THR A 207 -45.46 1.31 15.71
C THR A 207 -44.61 1.93 14.59
N VAL A 208 -43.30 2.07 14.79
CA VAL A 208 -42.36 2.72 13.86
C VAL A 208 -41.69 1.70 12.95
N TYR A 209 -41.26 0.56 13.50
CA TYR A 209 -40.43 -0.43 12.82
C TYR A 209 -41.21 -1.57 12.18
N LYS A 210 -42.50 -1.78 12.50
CA LYS A 210 -43.34 -2.84 11.91
C LYS A 210 -43.30 -2.92 10.38
N LYS A 211 -43.09 -1.78 9.70
CA LYS A 211 -42.97 -1.71 8.24
C LYS A 211 -41.76 -2.47 7.66
N TYR A 212 -40.75 -2.76 8.48
CA TYR A 212 -39.56 -3.53 8.09
C TYR A 212 -39.62 -4.99 8.55
N HIS A 213 -40.74 -5.43 9.12
CA HIS A 213 -40.89 -6.80 9.62
C HIS A 213 -40.58 -7.81 8.51
N ASP A 214 -41.24 -7.67 7.36
CA ASP A 214 -41.13 -8.63 6.26
C ASP A 214 -39.74 -8.61 5.63
N ASP A 215 -39.11 -7.43 5.51
CA ASP A 215 -37.71 -7.29 5.07
C ASP A 215 -36.76 -8.12 5.96
N ILE A 216 -36.95 -8.06 7.28
CA ILE A 216 -36.10 -8.76 8.24
C ILE A 216 -36.37 -10.26 8.23
N VAL A 217 -37.63 -10.69 8.08
CA VAL A 217 -38.00 -12.10 7.88
C VAL A 217 -37.30 -12.65 6.64
N VAL A 218 -37.33 -11.93 5.53
CA VAL A 218 -36.65 -12.35 4.29
C VAL A 218 -35.14 -12.44 4.50
N LEU A 219 -34.50 -11.45 5.14
CA LEU A 219 -33.05 -11.48 5.40
C LEU A 219 -32.63 -12.67 6.26
N LEU A 220 -33.38 -12.96 7.33
CA LEU A 220 -33.10 -14.08 8.23
C LEU A 220 -33.36 -15.43 7.54
N GLY A 221 -34.44 -15.55 6.76
CA GLY A 221 -34.82 -16.79 6.08
C GLY A 221 -33.96 -17.14 4.87
N THR A 222 -33.46 -16.14 4.14
CA THR A 222 -32.72 -16.36 2.87
C THR A 222 -31.21 -16.13 2.99
N GLY A 223 -30.74 -15.40 4.02
CA GLY A 223 -29.33 -14.99 4.13
C GLY A 223 -28.89 -14.05 3.00
N LEU A 224 -29.84 -13.30 2.43
CA LEU A 224 -29.58 -12.25 1.45
C LEU A 224 -28.65 -11.16 2.00
N ARG A 225 -27.76 -10.62 1.16
CA ARG A 225 -27.08 -9.36 1.51
C ARG A 225 -28.08 -8.23 1.41
N ILE A 226 -27.96 -7.22 2.28
CA ILE A 226 -28.89 -6.08 2.29
C ILE A 226 -29.03 -5.39 0.91
N SER A 227 -27.93 -5.24 0.17
CA SER A 227 -27.96 -4.66 -1.18
C SER A 227 -28.63 -5.56 -2.23
N GLU A 228 -28.63 -6.87 -2.02
CA GLU A 228 -29.37 -7.82 -2.87
C GLU A 228 -30.87 -7.68 -2.60
N LEU A 229 -31.30 -7.65 -1.32
CA LEU A 229 -32.69 -7.37 -0.95
C LEU A 229 -33.19 -6.05 -1.53
N CYS A 230 -32.43 -4.95 -1.35
CA CYS A 230 -32.80 -3.65 -1.90
C CYS A 230 -32.80 -3.60 -3.44
N GLY A 231 -32.18 -4.58 -4.10
CA GLY A 231 -32.17 -4.70 -5.56
C GLY A 231 -33.39 -5.41 -6.12
N LEU A 232 -34.04 -6.29 -5.34
CA LEU A 232 -35.12 -7.15 -5.82
C LEU A 232 -36.25 -6.36 -6.48
N THR A 233 -36.74 -6.89 -7.60
CA THR A 233 -37.91 -6.43 -8.33
C THR A 233 -38.96 -7.55 -8.38
N LEU A 234 -40.20 -7.20 -8.79
CA LEU A 234 -41.27 -8.20 -8.92
C LEU A 234 -40.94 -9.29 -9.95
N ASN A 235 -40.10 -9.01 -10.94
CA ASN A 235 -39.70 -9.97 -11.96
C ASN A 235 -38.71 -11.02 -11.44
N ASP A 236 -38.11 -10.77 -10.28
CA ASP A 236 -37.16 -11.68 -9.64
C ASP A 236 -37.85 -12.72 -8.75
N ILE A 237 -39.17 -12.58 -8.54
CA ILE A 237 -39.94 -13.40 -7.63
C ILE A 237 -40.94 -14.25 -8.44
N ASP A 238 -40.74 -15.56 -8.39
CA ASP A 238 -41.70 -16.53 -8.89
C ASP A 238 -42.58 -17.00 -7.75
N PHE A 239 -43.79 -16.42 -7.64
CA PHE A 239 -44.73 -16.78 -6.59
C PHE A 239 -45.34 -18.18 -6.76
N GLU A 240 -45.38 -18.72 -7.99
CA GLU A 240 -45.92 -20.05 -8.26
C GLU A 240 -44.97 -21.12 -7.73
N ASN A 241 -43.68 -21.01 -8.08
CA ASN A 241 -42.64 -21.94 -7.65
C ASN A 241 -41.99 -21.55 -6.31
N ARG A 242 -42.39 -20.41 -5.74
CA ARG A 242 -41.83 -19.81 -4.51
C ARG A 242 -40.32 -19.57 -4.61
N LEU A 243 -39.86 -19.09 -5.77
CA LEU A 243 -38.44 -18.85 -6.01
C LEU A 243 -38.10 -17.36 -5.97
N ILE A 244 -36.91 -17.05 -5.44
CA ILE A 244 -36.30 -15.72 -5.54
C ILE A 244 -35.01 -15.83 -6.35
N ASN A 245 -34.98 -15.20 -7.51
CA ASN A 245 -33.78 -15.09 -8.34
C ASN A 245 -32.92 -13.91 -7.91
N ILE A 246 -31.62 -14.13 -7.72
CA ILE A 246 -30.68 -13.08 -7.31
C ILE A 246 -29.56 -13.03 -8.32
N ASP A 247 -29.59 -12.03 -9.20
CA ASP A 247 -28.56 -11.79 -10.20
C ASP A 247 -28.07 -10.33 -10.23
N HIS A 248 -28.60 -9.48 -9.33
CA HIS A 248 -28.22 -8.09 -9.18
C HIS A 248 -28.37 -7.58 -7.74
N GLN A 249 -27.90 -6.35 -7.51
CA GLN A 249 -27.96 -5.65 -6.23
C GLN A 249 -28.05 -4.15 -6.47
N LEU A 250 -28.71 -3.44 -5.56
CA LEU A 250 -28.76 -1.98 -5.54
C LEU A 250 -27.63 -1.43 -4.65
N LEU A 251 -26.74 -0.65 -5.27
CA LEU A 251 -25.63 0.00 -4.59
C LEU A 251 -25.82 1.52 -4.57
N ALA A 252 -25.25 2.18 -3.56
CA ALA A 252 -25.25 3.64 -3.45
C ALA A 252 -23.82 4.17 -3.27
N CYS A 253 -23.39 5.05 -4.16
CA CYS A 253 -22.13 5.78 -4.06
C CYS A 253 -22.35 7.20 -4.59
N GLY A 254 -22.93 8.07 -3.76
CA GLY A 254 -23.49 9.36 -4.17
C GLY A 254 -24.83 9.22 -4.88
N LYS A 255 -24.91 8.37 -5.91
CA LYS A 255 -26.15 7.97 -6.59
C LYS A 255 -26.40 6.46 -6.46
N LYS A 256 -27.66 6.06 -6.57
CA LYS A 256 -28.08 4.65 -6.61
C LYS A 256 -27.85 4.08 -8.00
N TYR A 257 -27.37 2.85 -8.10
CA TYR A 257 -27.17 2.14 -9.36
C TYR A 257 -27.28 0.63 -9.16
N ILE A 258 -27.71 -0.08 -10.19
CA ILE A 258 -27.77 -1.54 -10.22
C ILE A 258 -26.41 -2.09 -10.63
N ALA A 259 -25.99 -3.17 -9.98
CA ALA A 259 -24.76 -3.88 -10.32
C ALA A 259 -24.97 -5.39 -10.14
N PRO A 260 -24.21 -6.24 -10.85
CA PRO A 260 -24.21 -7.67 -10.57
C PRO A 260 -23.60 -7.98 -9.19
N PRO A 261 -23.89 -9.17 -8.61
CA PRO A 261 -23.28 -9.67 -7.39
C PRO A 261 -21.75 -9.60 -7.44
N LYS A 262 -21.12 -9.63 -6.26
CA LYS A 262 -19.66 -9.45 -6.17
C LYS A 262 -18.87 -10.51 -6.95
N THR A 263 -19.40 -11.72 -7.00
CA THR A 263 -18.80 -12.89 -7.66
C THR A 263 -19.86 -13.60 -8.49
N LYS A 264 -19.45 -14.43 -9.46
CA LYS A 264 -20.38 -15.26 -10.25
C LYS A 264 -21.20 -16.19 -9.35
N ASN A 265 -20.59 -16.74 -8.30
CA ASN A 265 -21.28 -17.56 -7.28
C ASN A 265 -22.30 -16.77 -6.43
N GLY A 266 -22.36 -15.45 -6.59
CA GLY A 266 -23.42 -14.64 -5.99
C GLY A 266 -24.73 -14.70 -6.77
N ILE A 267 -24.71 -15.23 -8.01
CA ILE A 267 -25.92 -15.49 -8.78
C ILE A 267 -26.51 -16.82 -8.29
N ARG A 268 -27.76 -16.80 -7.83
CA ARG A 268 -28.40 -17.96 -7.17
C ARG A 268 -29.93 -17.82 -7.14
N GLN A 269 -30.60 -18.94 -6.93
CA GLN A 269 -32.04 -19.01 -6.67
C GLN A 269 -32.26 -19.57 -5.26
N TYR A 270 -33.21 -18.99 -4.52
CA TYR A 270 -33.69 -19.53 -3.24
C TYR A 270 -35.10 -20.08 -3.39
N LEU A 271 -35.39 -21.15 -2.63
CA LEU A 271 -36.70 -21.77 -2.38
C LEU A 271 -37.31 -21.24 -1.08
#